data_AF-A0A3D4U8A2-F1
#
_entry.id   AF-A0A3D4U8A2-F1
#
_cell.length_a   1.000
_cell.length_b   1.000
_cell.length_c   1.000
_cell.angle_alpha   90.00
_cell.angle_beta   90.00
_cell.angle_gamma   90.00
#
_symmetry.space_group_name_H-M   'P 1'
#
loop_
_entity.id
_entity.type
_entity.pdbx_description
1 polymer ?
#
loop_
_entity_poly.entity_id
_entity_poly.type
_entity_poly.pdbx_seq_one_letter_code
_entity_poly.pdbx_strand_id
1 'polypeptide(L)'
;MREKSPFACQAPNLLIPELPMNQKISKNDQGLYRTQRPVTGDELIGFAQNLVAEDFSRLTTLSSPQETRRFLTMQLCREEREVFMVVFVDSQNRVQAAEPMFLGTIDAASVHPREVVKRCLQLNAAAVILAHNHPSGHPEPSQADRSITDKLTEALSLVDIRVLDHFVIGGTESVSFAERGWI
;
A
#
# COMPACT_ATOMS: atom_id res chain seq x y z
N MET A 1 -29.24 17.47 24.68
CA MET A 1 -28.53 17.87 23.47
C MET A 1 -27.23 17.08 23.44
N ARG A 2 -27.08 16.09 22.55
CA ARG A 2 -25.82 15.39 22.32
C ARG A 2 -25.21 15.97 21.05
N GLU A 3 -24.06 16.62 21.19
CA GLU A 3 -23.28 17.16 20.08
C GLU A 3 -22.87 16.02 19.14
N LYS A 4 -23.14 16.21 17.84
CA LYS A 4 -22.68 15.30 16.79
C LYS A 4 -21.19 15.55 16.58
N SER A 5 -20.37 14.52 16.83
CA SER A 5 -18.95 14.50 16.45
C SER A 5 -18.80 14.76 14.93
N PRO A 6 -17.94 15.69 14.49
CA PRO A 6 -17.77 16.01 13.08
C PRO A 6 -16.83 15.02 12.34
N PHE A 7 -16.27 14.03 13.03
CA PHE A 7 -15.36 13.05 12.44
C PHE A 7 -16.14 11.85 11.87
N ALA A 8 -16.91 12.10 10.81
CA ALA A 8 -17.29 11.02 9.91
C ALA A 8 -16.01 10.52 9.24
N CYS A 9 -15.55 9.34 9.64
CA CYS A 9 -14.47 8.61 8.99
C CYS A 9 -14.91 8.36 7.53
N GLN A 10 -14.45 9.21 6.61
CA GLN A 10 -14.59 8.94 5.18
C GLN A 10 -13.82 7.66 4.89
N ALA A 11 -14.46 6.73 4.18
CA ALA A 11 -13.81 5.50 3.74
C ALA A 11 -12.49 5.84 3.02
N PRO A 12 -11.41 5.07 3.26
CA PRO A 12 -10.13 5.31 2.64
C PRO A 12 -10.32 5.39 1.12
N ASN A 13 -9.89 6.51 0.52
CA ASN A 13 -9.90 6.67 -0.93
C ASN A 13 -8.71 5.88 -1.48
N LEU A 14 -8.78 4.55 -1.40
CA LEU A 14 -7.90 3.70 -2.18
C LEU A 14 -8.14 4.11 -3.64
N LEU A 15 -7.09 4.57 -4.32
CA LEU A 15 -7.06 4.54 -5.78
C LEU A 15 -6.99 3.06 -6.20
N ILE A 16 -8.06 2.33 -5.92
CA ILE A 16 -8.41 1.14 -6.67
C ILE A 16 -8.65 1.69 -8.06
N PRO A 17 -7.91 1.26 -9.09
CA PRO A 17 -8.34 1.56 -10.45
C PRO A 17 -9.81 1.17 -10.53
N GLU A 18 -10.70 2.08 -10.95
CA GLU A 18 -12.11 1.76 -11.23
C GLU A 18 -12.13 0.73 -12.37
N LEU A 19 -11.85 -0.52 -12.03
CA LEU A 19 -11.96 -1.67 -12.88
C LEU A 19 -13.37 -2.19 -12.71
N PRO A 20 -14.05 -2.50 -13.82
CA PRO A 20 -15.48 -2.63 -13.87
C PRO A 20 -15.95 -3.65 -12.83
N MET A 21 -16.86 -3.20 -11.97
CA MET A 21 -17.54 -3.97 -10.93
C MET A 21 -17.97 -5.33 -11.52
N ASN A 22 -17.16 -6.36 -11.25
CA ASN A 22 -17.13 -7.56 -12.08
C ASN A 22 -18.28 -8.48 -11.63
N GLN A 23 -19.43 -8.36 -12.29
CA GLN A 23 -20.68 -9.13 -12.09
C GLN A 23 -20.54 -10.67 -12.29
N LYS A 24 -19.32 -11.22 -12.24
CA LYS A 24 -18.93 -12.53 -12.80
C LYS A 24 -18.50 -13.57 -11.76
N ILE A 25 -18.12 -13.12 -10.56
CA ILE A 25 -17.77 -13.96 -9.41
C ILE A 25 -18.73 -13.59 -8.29
N SER A 26 -19.54 -14.55 -7.83
CA SER A 26 -20.57 -14.34 -6.81
C SER A 26 -20.23 -15.07 -5.52
N LYS A 27 -20.55 -14.46 -4.37
CA LYS A 27 -20.40 -15.03 -3.03
C LYS A 27 -21.76 -15.56 -2.55
N ASN A 28 -21.80 -16.75 -1.98
CA ASN A 28 -23.01 -17.27 -1.31
C ASN A 28 -23.03 -16.87 0.18
N ASP A 29 -24.14 -17.17 0.88
CA ASP A 29 -24.31 -16.85 2.31
C ASP A 29 -23.32 -17.60 3.23
N GLN A 30 -22.69 -18.66 2.74
CA GLN A 30 -21.64 -19.41 3.45
C GLN A 30 -20.23 -18.83 3.22
N GLY A 31 -20.13 -17.74 2.46
CA GLY A 31 -18.85 -17.11 2.13
C GLY A 31 -18.04 -17.80 1.03
N LEU A 32 -18.62 -18.78 0.34
CA LEU A 32 -17.99 -19.48 -0.78
C LEU A 32 -18.21 -18.69 -2.08
N TYR A 33 -17.16 -18.58 -2.89
CA TYR A 33 -17.20 -17.91 -4.19
C TYR A 33 -17.43 -18.90 -5.34
N ARG A 34 -18.24 -18.51 -6.33
CA ARG A 34 -18.49 -19.27 -7.57
C ARG A 34 -18.37 -18.36 -8.77
N THR A 35 -17.78 -18.87 -9.85
CA THR A 35 -17.73 -18.21 -11.16
C THR A 35 -18.98 -18.55 -11.97
N GLN A 36 -19.61 -17.55 -12.60
CA GLN A 36 -20.82 -17.76 -13.41
C GLN A 36 -20.51 -18.19 -14.86
N ARG A 37 -19.26 -18.01 -15.27
CA ARG A 37 -18.69 -18.41 -16.56
C ARG A 37 -17.21 -18.77 -16.38
N PRO A 38 -16.53 -19.38 -17.36
CA PRO A 38 -15.07 -19.44 -17.36
C PRO A 38 -14.48 -18.05 -17.15
N VAL A 39 -13.48 -17.93 -16.28
CA VAL A 39 -12.77 -16.69 -15.96
C VAL A 39 -11.29 -16.85 -16.25
N THR A 40 -10.62 -15.77 -16.63
CA THR A 40 -9.16 -15.80 -16.84
C THR A 40 -8.41 -15.77 -15.50
N GLY A 41 -7.14 -16.16 -15.52
CA GLY A 41 -6.27 -16.01 -14.34
C GLY A 41 -6.20 -14.55 -13.85
N ASP A 42 -6.18 -13.59 -14.78
CA ASP A 42 -6.19 -12.17 -14.46
C ASP A 42 -7.49 -11.71 -13.81
N GLU A 43 -8.64 -12.22 -14.27
CA GLU A 43 -9.94 -11.96 -13.63
C GLU A 43 -9.97 -12.49 -12.18
N LEU A 44 -9.41 -13.67 -11.92
CA LEU A 44 -9.32 -14.24 -10.57
C LEU A 44 -8.36 -13.47 -9.67
N ILE A 45 -7.21 -13.07 -10.18
CA ILE A 45 -6.20 -12.33 -9.41
C ILE A 45 -6.70 -10.93 -9.08
N GLY A 46 -7.30 -10.20 -10.03
CA GLY A 46 -7.91 -8.90 -9.77
C GLY A 46 -9.03 -8.99 -8.73
N PHE A 47 -9.82 -10.06 -8.76
CA PHE A 47 -10.82 -10.32 -7.72
C PHE A 47 -10.17 -10.57 -6.34
N ALA A 48 -9.10 -11.37 -6.28
CA ALA A 48 -8.36 -11.62 -5.05
C ALA A 48 -7.72 -10.33 -4.49
N GLN A 49 -7.14 -9.49 -5.35
CA GLN A 49 -6.61 -8.16 -4.97
C GLN A 49 -7.71 -7.28 -4.37
N ASN A 50 -8.90 -7.26 -4.97
CA ASN A 50 -10.05 -6.51 -4.44
C ASN A 50 -10.52 -7.04 -3.09
N LEU A 51 -10.60 -8.36 -2.89
CA LEU A 51 -10.96 -8.93 -1.59
C LEU A 51 -9.94 -8.55 -0.51
N VAL A 52 -8.65 -8.64 -0.82
CA VAL A 52 -7.58 -8.28 0.12
C VAL A 52 -7.58 -6.77 0.40
N ALA A 53 -7.85 -5.93 -0.61
CA ALA A 53 -7.97 -4.49 -0.44
C ALA A 53 -9.22 -4.10 0.35
N GLU A 54 -10.36 -4.77 0.14
CA GLU A 54 -11.56 -4.59 0.95
C GLU A 54 -11.30 -5.00 2.40
N ASP A 55 -10.69 -6.16 2.63
CA ASP A 55 -10.30 -6.60 3.96
C ASP A 55 -9.34 -5.59 4.61
N PHE A 56 -8.36 -5.08 3.86
CA PHE A 56 -7.42 -4.05 4.33
C PHE A 56 -8.08 -2.70 4.63
N SER A 57 -9.09 -2.30 3.85
CA SER A 57 -9.89 -1.10 4.09
C SER A 57 -10.83 -1.24 5.30
N ARG A 58 -11.27 -2.48 5.59
CA ARG A 58 -12.09 -2.84 6.76
C ARG A 58 -11.24 -3.08 8.00
N LEU A 59 -9.98 -3.48 7.82
CA LEU A 59 -8.96 -3.49 8.85
C LEU A 59 -8.69 -2.04 9.21
N THR A 60 -9.42 -1.55 10.21
CA THR A 60 -9.18 -0.25 10.84
C THR A 60 -7.80 -0.16 11.47
N THR A 61 -6.92 -1.16 11.39
CA THR A 61 -5.59 -1.12 11.98
C THR A 61 -4.66 -2.05 11.20
N LEU A 62 -3.43 -1.61 10.91
CA LEU A 62 -2.35 -2.50 10.49
C LEU A 62 -2.00 -3.42 11.66
N SER A 63 -2.70 -4.56 11.78
CA SER A 63 -2.58 -5.44 12.94
C SER A 63 -1.28 -6.25 12.98
N SER A 64 -0.59 -6.42 11.86
CA SER A 64 0.73 -7.08 11.82
C SER A 64 1.57 -6.72 10.58
N PRO A 65 2.92 -6.75 10.68
CA PRO A 65 3.81 -6.64 9.53
C PRO A 65 3.52 -7.68 8.42
N GLN A 66 3.08 -8.88 8.80
CA GLN A 66 2.75 -9.94 7.85
C GLN A 66 1.52 -9.60 6.99
N GLU A 67 0.50 -8.97 7.56
CA GLU A 67 -0.67 -8.52 6.80
C GLU A 67 -0.31 -7.38 5.85
N THR A 68 0.47 -6.41 6.31
CA THR A 68 1.02 -5.33 5.46
C THR A 68 1.79 -5.90 4.29
N ARG A 69 2.72 -6.83 4.57
CA ARG A 69 3.51 -7.51 3.53
C ARG A 69 2.61 -8.21 2.51
N ARG A 70 1.63 -8.99 2.98
CA ARG A 70 0.72 -9.72 2.10
C ARG A 70 -0.08 -8.78 1.20
N PHE A 71 -0.60 -7.69 1.76
CA PHE A 71 -1.30 -6.65 1.00
C PHE A 71 -0.39 -6.04 -0.06
N LEU A 72 0.80 -5.56 0.31
CA LEU A 72 1.74 -4.92 -0.60
C LEU A 72 2.24 -5.87 -1.69
N THR A 73 2.57 -7.12 -1.36
CA THR A 73 2.94 -8.13 -2.34
C THR A 73 1.81 -8.35 -3.33
N MET A 74 0.55 -8.49 -2.88
CA MET A 74 -0.59 -8.65 -3.80
C MET A 74 -0.81 -7.45 -4.71
N GLN A 75 -0.54 -6.23 -4.24
CA GLN A 75 -0.68 -5.01 -5.04
C GLN A 75 0.45 -4.86 -6.08
N LEU A 76 1.69 -5.20 -5.72
CA LEU A 76 2.87 -4.81 -6.50
C LEU A 76 3.54 -5.96 -7.27
N CYS A 77 3.26 -7.24 -6.96
CA CYS A 77 4.00 -8.37 -7.51
C CYS A 77 3.87 -8.57 -9.03
N ARG A 78 2.85 -7.99 -9.66
CA ARG A 78 2.56 -8.13 -11.09
C ARG A 78 2.88 -6.89 -11.91
N GLU A 79 3.35 -5.83 -11.27
CA GLU A 79 3.65 -4.59 -11.95
C GLU A 79 4.89 -4.78 -12.84
N GLU A 80 4.72 -4.55 -14.15
CA GLU A 80 5.80 -4.69 -15.15
C GLU A 80 6.82 -3.55 -15.08
N ARG A 81 6.45 -2.48 -14.36
CA ARG A 81 7.29 -1.31 -14.10
C ARG A 81 7.44 -1.17 -12.59
N GLU A 82 8.52 -0.52 -12.18
CA GLU A 82 8.68 -0.13 -10.78
C GLU A 82 7.58 0.88 -10.41
N VAL A 83 6.89 0.59 -9.32
CA VAL A 83 5.82 1.40 -8.73
C VAL A 83 6.20 1.67 -7.29
N PHE A 84 6.34 2.95 -6.94
CA PHE A 84 6.56 3.37 -5.56
C PHE A 84 5.22 3.72 -4.91
N MET A 85 4.79 2.87 -3.99
CA MET A 85 3.54 2.98 -3.24
C MET A 85 3.81 3.50 -1.83
N VAL A 86 2.88 4.34 -1.34
CA VAL A 86 2.89 4.83 0.05
C VAL A 86 1.57 4.47 0.71
N VAL A 87 1.66 3.83 1.87
CA VAL A 87 0.52 3.59 2.76
C VAL A 87 0.53 4.66 3.84
N PHE A 88 -0.55 5.43 3.93
CA PHE A 88 -0.73 6.51 4.90
C PHE A 88 -1.51 6.01 6.10
N VAL A 89 -0.99 6.32 7.30
CA VAL A 89 -1.47 5.75 8.55
C VAL A 89 -1.72 6.86 9.57
N ASP A 90 -2.86 6.83 10.24
CA ASP A 90 -3.19 7.78 11.30
C ASP A 90 -2.51 7.45 12.65
N SER A 91 -2.74 8.28 13.67
CA SER A 91 -2.15 8.09 15.01
C SER A 91 -2.67 6.88 15.78
N GLN A 92 -3.75 6.24 15.29
CA GLN A 92 -4.32 5.01 15.83
C GLN A 92 -3.90 3.77 15.01
N ASN A 93 -2.86 3.90 14.17
CA ASN A 93 -2.36 2.88 13.27
C ASN A 93 -3.39 2.40 12.23
N ARG A 94 -4.37 3.24 11.89
CA ARG A 94 -5.39 2.94 10.87
C ARG A 94 -4.91 3.38 9.51
N VAL A 95 -5.12 2.52 8.51
CA VAL A 95 -4.82 2.86 7.12
C VAL A 95 -5.83 3.90 6.62
N GLN A 96 -5.33 5.04 6.17
CA GLN A 96 -6.13 6.11 5.58
C GLN A 96 -6.17 6.02 4.05
N ALA A 97 -5.06 5.61 3.44
CA ALA A 97 -4.95 5.38 2.00
C ALA A 97 -3.71 4.53 1.68
N ALA A 98 -3.72 3.87 0.53
CA ALA A 98 -2.54 3.25 -0.08
C ALA A 98 -2.50 3.69 -1.55
N GLU A 99 -1.46 4.42 -1.95
CA GLU A 99 -1.43 5.13 -3.23
C GLU A 99 -0.11 4.88 -3.97
N PRO A 100 -0.15 4.51 -5.27
CA PRO A 100 1.03 4.58 -6.11
C PRO A 100 1.36 6.05 -6.36
N MET A 101 2.49 6.52 -5.82
CA MET A 101 2.91 7.92 -5.92
C MET A 101 3.88 8.18 -7.08
N PHE A 102 4.68 7.18 -7.45
CA PHE A 102 5.67 7.31 -8.53
C PHE A 102 5.72 6.03 -9.37
N LEU A 103 6.00 6.18 -10.67
CA LEU A 103 6.09 5.11 -11.66
C LEU A 103 7.39 5.23 -12.45
N GLY A 104 8.04 4.11 -12.74
CA GLY A 104 9.33 4.05 -13.44
C GLY A 104 10.48 3.75 -12.49
N THR A 105 11.72 3.74 -13.01
CA THR A 105 12.91 3.38 -12.22
C THR A 105 13.04 4.27 -10.99
N ILE A 106 13.11 3.65 -9.82
CA ILE A 106 13.24 4.29 -8.52
C ILE A 106 14.71 4.61 -8.31
N ASP A 107 15.16 5.66 -8.98
CA ASP A 107 16.34 6.39 -8.53
C ASP A 107 15.92 7.49 -7.54
N ALA A 108 16.87 7.97 -6.73
CA ALA A 108 16.59 9.02 -5.76
C ALA A 108 16.20 10.37 -6.40
N ALA A 109 16.26 10.53 -7.73
CA ALA A 109 15.81 11.71 -8.43
C ALA A 109 14.33 11.62 -8.85
N SER A 110 13.80 10.40 -9.06
CA SER A 110 12.43 10.12 -9.49
C SER A 110 11.38 10.22 -8.37
N VAL A 111 11.77 9.95 -7.13
CA VAL A 111 10.91 10.07 -5.94
C VAL A 111 11.18 11.39 -5.24
N HIS A 112 10.14 12.19 -5.08
CA HIS A 112 10.25 13.55 -4.53
C HIS A 112 9.65 13.62 -3.11
N PRO A 113 10.48 13.79 -2.05
CA PRO A 113 9.98 13.88 -0.67
C PRO A 113 8.89 14.94 -0.47
N ARG A 114 8.97 16.07 -1.18
CA ARG A 114 7.96 17.14 -1.12
C ARG A 114 6.54 16.67 -1.46
N GLU A 115 6.39 15.74 -2.41
CA GLU A 115 5.06 15.23 -2.79
C GLU A 115 4.53 14.25 -1.74
N VAL A 116 5.40 13.42 -1.17
CA VAL A 116 5.04 12.51 -0.06
C VAL A 116 4.63 13.32 1.16
N VAL A 117 5.43 14.31 1.58
CA VAL A 117 5.12 15.21 2.71
C VAL A 117 3.78 15.91 2.48
N LYS A 118 3.57 16.51 1.29
CA LYS A 118 2.32 17.17 0.94
C LYS A 118 1.13 16.23 1.09
N ARG A 119 1.25 14.98 0.63
CA ARG A 119 0.16 13.99 0.72
C ARG A 119 -0.10 13.56 2.16
N CYS A 120 0.94 13.31 2.95
CA CYS A 120 0.81 13.01 4.38
C CYS A 120 0.04 14.12 5.11
N LEU A 121 0.39 15.38 4.87
CA LEU A 121 -0.27 16.54 5.49
C LEU A 121 -1.73 16.66 5.06
N GLN A 122 -2.06 16.40 3.79
CA GLN A 122 -3.44 16.40 3.31
C GLN A 122 -4.30 15.35 4.00
N LEU A 123 -3.72 14.19 4.29
CA LEU A 123 -4.41 13.08 4.97
C LEU A 123 -4.35 13.19 6.49
N ASN A 124 -3.57 14.11 7.06
CA ASN A 124 -3.21 14.13 8.48
C ASN A 124 -2.61 12.79 8.94
N ALA A 125 -1.76 12.20 8.11
CA ALA A 125 -1.06 10.97 8.44
C ALA A 125 -0.10 11.21 9.62
N ALA A 126 -0.05 10.28 10.57
CA ALA A 126 0.93 10.26 11.65
C ALA A 126 2.14 9.38 11.29
N ALA A 127 1.99 8.50 10.32
CA ALA A 127 3.05 7.63 9.85
C ALA A 127 2.80 7.15 8.41
N VAL A 128 3.84 6.61 7.78
CA VAL A 128 3.76 5.96 6.46
C VAL A 128 4.49 4.62 6.44
N ILE A 129 4.07 3.76 5.51
CA ILE A 129 4.83 2.60 5.07
C ILE A 129 5.15 2.78 3.59
N LEU A 130 6.42 2.63 3.24
CA LEU A 130 6.91 2.74 1.87
C LEU A 130 6.93 1.36 1.24
N ALA A 131 6.69 1.28 -0.06
CA ALA A 131 6.83 0.03 -0.79
C ALA A 131 7.18 0.27 -2.25
N HIS A 132 7.95 -0.64 -2.84
CA HIS A 132 8.05 -0.73 -4.28
C HIS A 132 8.34 -2.14 -4.76
N ASN A 133 8.04 -2.43 -6.03
CA ASN A 133 8.45 -3.67 -6.68
C ASN A 133 9.75 -3.50 -7.48
N HIS A 134 10.49 -4.59 -7.63
CA HIS A 134 11.50 -4.78 -8.66
C HIS A 134 10.94 -5.73 -9.73
N PRO A 135 10.71 -5.28 -10.98
CA PRO A 135 10.24 -6.13 -12.09
C PRO A 135 11.17 -7.31 -12.39
N SER A 136 12.43 -7.23 -11.97
CA SER A 136 13.39 -8.34 -12.05
C SER A 136 12.97 -9.57 -11.22
N GLY A 137 12.07 -9.38 -10.25
CA GLY A 137 11.63 -10.41 -9.32
C GLY A 137 12.55 -10.63 -8.12
N HIS A 138 13.66 -9.91 -8.00
CA HIS A 138 14.59 -10.03 -6.88
C HIS A 138 14.34 -8.94 -5.84
N PRO A 139 14.05 -9.26 -4.56
CA PRO A 139 13.65 -8.25 -3.57
C PRO A 139 14.81 -7.56 -2.85
N GLU A 140 16.07 -7.84 -3.21
CA GLU A 140 17.22 -7.23 -2.53
C GLU A 140 17.31 -5.72 -2.83
N PRO A 141 17.29 -4.85 -1.81
CA PRO A 141 17.30 -3.41 -2.01
C PRO A 141 18.64 -2.91 -2.57
N SER A 142 18.57 -1.99 -3.53
CA SER A 142 19.71 -1.27 -4.07
C SER A 142 20.20 -0.15 -3.14
N GLN A 143 21.34 0.46 -3.49
CA GLN A 143 21.82 1.66 -2.79
C GLN A 143 20.91 2.88 -3.03
N ALA A 144 20.23 2.94 -4.19
CA ALA A 144 19.25 3.98 -4.48
C ALA A 144 18.05 3.86 -3.54
N ASP A 145 17.57 2.64 -3.28
CA ASP A 145 16.46 2.35 -2.37
C ASP A 145 16.77 2.82 -0.95
N ARG A 146 17.98 2.54 -0.46
CA ARG A 146 18.44 3.07 0.84
C ARG A 146 18.47 4.59 0.86
N SER A 147 19.10 5.19 -0.15
CA SER A 147 19.27 6.63 -0.23
C SER A 147 17.92 7.37 -0.27
N ILE A 148 16.93 6.85 -0.99
CA ILE A 148 15.60 7.47 -1.02
C ILE A 148 14.84 7.25 0.29
N THR A 149 14.98 6.08 0.91
CA THR A 149 14.40 5.81 2.24
C THR A 149 14.92 6.79 3.27
N ASP A 150 16.24 6.98 3.35
CA ASP A 150 16.87 7.89 4.30
C ASP A 150 16.38 9.33 4.10
N LYS A 151 16.33 9.79 2.83
CA LYS A 151 15.81 11.12 2.48
C LYS A 151 14.34 11.31 2.87
N LEU A 152 13.51 10.29 2.66
CA LEU A 152 12.09 10.33 3.04
C LEU A 152 11.93 10.34 4.56
N THR A 153 12.68 9.50 5.27
CA THR A 153 12.68 9.45 6.73
C THR A 153 13.09 10.80 7.32
N GLU A 154 14.18 11.40 6.83
CA GLU A 154 14.62 12.73 7.25
C GLU A 154 13.53 13.79 6.98
N ALA A 155 13.03 13.88 5.75
CA ALA A 155 12.04 14.89 5.37
C ALA A 155 10.71 14.77 6.13
N LEU A 156 10.22 13.54 6.36
CA LEU A 156 9.00 13.29 7.11
C LEU A 156 9.17 13.54 8.62
N SER A 157 10.37 13.28 9.16
CA SER A 157 10.65 13.55 10.58
C SER A 157 10.56 15.04 10.94
N LEU A 158 10.85 15.94 9.99
CA LEU A 158 10.74 17.40 10.18
C LEU A 158 9.30 17.89 10.40
N VAL A 159 8.32 17.05 10.09
CA VAL A 159 6.88 17.32 10.26
C VAL A 159 6.20 16.25 11.12
N ASP A 160 6.97 15.60 12.00
CA ASP A 160 6.50 14.61 12.99
C ASP A 160 5.79 13.38 12.38
N ILE A 161 6.13 13.01 11.14
CA ILE A 161 5.59 11.83 10.46
C ILE A 161 6.64 10.72 10.45
N ARG A 162 6.28 9.55 10.97
CA ARG A 162 7.19 8.40 11.07
C ARG A 162 7.17 7.55 9.81
N VAL A 163 8.32 7.05 9.38
CA VAL A 163 8.40 5.94 8.41
C VAL A 163 8.46 4.65 9.23
N LEU A 164 7.42 3.80 9.13
CA LEU A 164 7.32 2.58 9.92
C LEU A 164 8.09 1.42 9.29
N ASP A 165 8.12 1.36 7.96
CA ASP A 165 8.85 0.34 7.20
C ASP A 165 9.01 0.78 5.74
N HIS A 166 9.88 0.07 5.03
CA HIS A 166 9.98 0.08 3.59
C HIS A 166 10.07 -1.36 3.06
N PHE A 167 9.08 -1.77 2.26
CA PHE A 167 9.06 -3.07 1.60
C PHE A 167 9.58 -3.01 0.16
N VAL A 168 10.51 -3.91 -0.17
CA VAL A 168 10.92 -4.17 -1.56
C VAL A 168 10.32 -5.50 -1.98
N ILE A 169 9.51 -5.49 -3.03
CA ILE A 169 8.74 -6.65 -3.53
C ILE A 169 9.42 -7.21 -4.78
N GLY A 170 9.84 -8.47 -4.70
CA GLY A 170 10.40 -9.23 -5.82
C GLY A 170 9.51 -10.42 -6.13
N GLY A 171 8.56 -10.26 -7.05
CA GLY A 171 7.55 -11.29 -7.32
C GLY A 171 6.76 -11.64 -6.05
N THR A 172 6.85 -12.88 -5.59
CA THR A 172 6.18 -13.35 -4.36
C THR A 172 6.99 -13.14 -3.09
N GLU A 173 8.26 -12.76 -3.21
CA GLU A 173 9.15 -12.50 -2.08
C GLU A 173 9.21 -11.01 -1.76
N SER A 174 9.66 -10.70 -0.55
CA SER A 174 9.86 -9.31 -0.16
C SER A 174 10.88 -9.15 0.95
N VAL A 175 11.45 -7.96 1.02
CA VAL A 175 12.37 -7.53 2.07
C VAL A 175 11.75 -6.35 2.81
N SER A 176 11.81 -6.37 4.14
CA SER A 176 11.46 -5.24 5.01
C SER A 176 12.74 -4.57 5.50
N PHE A 177 12.78 -3.23 5.43
CA PHE A 177 13.88 -2.46 5.98
C PHE A 177 13.88 -2.47 7.51
N ALA A 178 12.70 -2.44 8.14
CA ALA A 178 12.56 -2.52 9.59
C ALA A 178 13.05 -3.89 10.13
N GLU A 179 12.70 -5.00 9.46
CA GLU A 179 13.21 -6.33 9.83
C GLU A 179 14.73 -6.45 9.68
N ARG A 180 15.33 -5.65 8.79
CA ARG A 180 16.79 -5.56 8.61
C ARG A 180 17.45 -4.55 9.56
N GLY A 181 16.68 -3.83 10.36
CA GLY A 181 17.18 -2.81 11.29
C GLY A 181 17.79 -1.58 10.60
N TRP A 182 17.29 -1.23 9.41
CA TRP A 182 17.76 -0.05 8.66
C TRP A 182 16.91 1.21 8.93
N ILE A 183 15.81 1.07 9.67
CA ILE A 183 14.91 2.13 10.13
C ILE A 183 14.51 1.81 11.56
#